data_AF-A0AAV6C9J5-F1
#
_entry.id   AF-A0AAV6C9J5-F1
#
_cell.length_a   1.000
_cell.length_b   1.000
_cell.length_c   1.000
_cell.angle_alpha   90.00
_cell.angle_beta   90.00
_cell.angle_gamma   90.00
#
_symmetry.space_group_name_H-M   'P 1'
#
loop_
_entity.id
_entity.type
_entity.pdbx_description
1 polymer ?
#
loop_
_entity_poly.entity_id
_entity_poly.type
_entity_poly.pdbx_seq_one_letter_code
_entity_poly.pdbx_strand_id
1 'polypeptide(L)'
;MATPGGRGRGPEAPGEVASLLNSSMLLTSAYFNNRLQPCRISVNSSGTPLSSCTASGVGNILDISYNFNPGADNGNVMSITNNIDNLRSQTFIYDTLNRLYIAQTNATYATSSTKCWGEQYSYDPWANLLGTASPSSYTGCTQESPGPGGSVNANNQLSADTYDAAGNLTAMPNGSSYSYDAENHLLSTAGVNYTYDGDGQRVEKSNGTIYWHGAGSDALDETNLSGTLTNEYIFFGGARIARRDPSSNVFYYFSDHLGTARAIAEVPSGQTTATKCYDADLYPYGGERWYTDTCDSHFKFTGKERDSESGLDNFGARYNASSLGRFMTPDSPSYSNHKNPQSWNLYAYSLNNPVTFRDADGHKIDCLNNTQQCQADAAAATGNAQAASQVTTQTTTTQHSFLGLFHWTTTETQIAITGDINAFRALSPNASKLADLVQSKDTISVSYDQYAKPSFWANGIALNGGSVSFTPSQGYAPQAFIDPTRKPGFVYDQDAVNQGIPQANTAEEFGHEVLGHIWGEMFGGAPAGTRANMRDSIIGEDAVRALDPARGQKGIESHHNYNEMPPDNYKPPQQ
;
A
#
# COMPACT_ATOMS: atom_id res chain seq x y z
N MET A 1 -3.40 -23.70 21.70
CA MET A 1 -2.44 -23.16 22.69
C MET A 1 -1.40 -22.36 21.92
N ALA A 2 -1.19 -21.09 22.25
CA ALA A 2 -0.18 -20.25 21.61
C ALA A 2 0.96 -20.01 22.61
N THR A 3 2.19 -20.29 22.21
CA THR A 3 3.37 -20.01 23.03
C THR A 3 4.08 -18.78 22.47
N PRO A 4 4.19 -17.67 23.22
CA PRO A 4 5.01 -16.55 22.80
C PRO A 4 6.49 -16.97 22.80
N GLY A 5 7.30 -16.31 21.96
CA GLY A 5 8.74 -16.56 21.92
C GLY A 5 9.38 -16.39 23.32
N GLY A 6 10.03 -17.44 23.80
CA GLY A 6 10.70 -17.47 25.09
C GLY A 6 12.09 -16.85 25.01
N ARG A 7 12.50 -16.11 26.06
CA ARG A 7 13.88 -15.57 26.22
C ARG A 7 14.96 -16.64 26.41
N GLY A 8 14.74 -17.87 25.97
CA GLY A 8 15.63 -18.99 26.28
C GLY A 8 15.41 -20.20 25.38
N ARG A 9 15.70 -20.05 24.07
CA ARG A 9 16.34 -21.03 23.16
C ARG A 9 16.13 -20.56 21.71
N GLY A 10 17.11 -19.86 21.14
CA GLY A 10 17.10 -19.39 19.75
C GLY A 10 16.65 -17.94 19.57
N PRO A 11 16.92 -17.31 18.41
CA PRO A 11 16.53 -15.94 18.11
C PRO A 11 15.07 -15.94 17.68
N GLU A 12 14.17 -15.94 18.66
CA GLU A 12 12.74 -15.75 18.43
C GLU A 12 12.45 -14.24 18.43
N ALA A 13 11.71 -13.75 17.42
CA ALA A 13 11.31 -12.35 17.35
C ALA A 13 10.38 -12.03 18.53
N PRO A 14 10.66 -11.01 19.36
CA PRO A 14 9.81 -10.72 20.51
C PRO A 14 8.37 -10.37 20.07
N GLY A 15 7.41 -11.22 20.42
CA GLY A 15 5.97 -10.97 20.24
C GLY A 15 5.30 -11.73 19.07
N GLU A 16 6.05 -12.39 18.20
CA GLU A 16 5.47 -13.16 17.09
C GLU A 16 5.06 -14.58 17.51
N VAL A 17 4.04 -15.14 16.85
CA VAL A 17 3.51 -16.47 17.15
C VAL A 17 4.44 -17.54 16.56
N ALA A 18 5.35 -18.06 17.38
CA ALA A 18 6.26 -19.13 16.97
C ALA A 18 5.56 -20.47 16.69
N SER A 19 4.47 -20.76 17.43
CA SER A 19 3.65 -21.94 17.16
C SER A 19 2.19 -21.75 17.58
N LEU A 20 1.29 -22.40 16.83
CA LEU A 20 -0.14 -22.43 17.08
C LEU A 20 -0.67 -23.86 16.88
N LEU A 21 -1.10 -24.49 17.98
CA LEU A 21 -1.86 -25.75 17.93
C LEU A 21 -3.35 -25.46 18.01
N ASN A 22 -4.10 -25.82 16.96
CA ASN A 22 -5.55 -25.72 16.92
C ASN A 22 -6.24 -26.96 17.52
N SER A 23 -7.56 -26.91 17.68
CA SER A 23 -8.37 -28.01 18.25
C SER A 23 -8.42 -29.27 17.37
N SER A 24 -7.99 -29.17 16.11
CA SER A 24 -7.96 -30.26 15.14
C SER A 24 -6.56 -30.87 14.98
N MET A 25 -5.66 -30.62 15.96
CA MET A 25 -4.27 -31.11 15.99
C MET A 25 -3.40 -30.63 14.81
N LEU A 26 -3.80 -29.58 14.11
CA LEU A 26 -2.92 -28.90 13.16
C LEU A 26 -2.01 -27.97 13.93
N LEU A 27 -0.72 -28.22 13.83
CA LEU A 27 0.32 -27.43 14.45
C LEU A 27 1.01 -26.59 13.37
N THR A 28 0.78 -25.27 13.43
CA THR A 28 1.56 -24.29 12.67
C THR A 28 2.82 -23.96 13.47
N SER A 29 3.97 -23.90 12.81
CA SER A 29 5.23 -23.47 13.41
C SER A 29 5.99 -22.55 12.45
N ALA A 30 6.47 -21.42 12.97
CA ALA A 30 7.34 -20.48 12.27
C ALA A 30 8.69 -20.43 12.98
N TYR A 31 9.77 -20.49 12.19
CA TYR A 31 11.14 -20.41 12.67
C TYR A 31 11.82 -19.19 12.07
N PHE A 32 12.71 -18.59 12.83
CA PHE A 32 13.38 -17.35 12.46
C PHE A 32 14.90 -17.50 12.49
N ASN A 33 15.56 -16.73 11.63
CA ASN A 33 17.02 -16.61 11.66
C ASN A 33 17.47 -15.57 12.70
N ASN A 34 18.79 -15.35 12.82
CA ASN A 34 19.35 -14.39 13.77
C ASN A 34 18.98 -12.92 13.49
N ARG A 35 18.41 -12.62 12.31
CA ARG A 35 17.91 -11.29 11.92
C ARG A 35 16.39 -11.17 12.09
N LEU A 36 15.75 -12.14 12.74
CA LEU A 36 14.30 -12.20 12.93
C LEU A 36 13.50 -12.31 11.62
N GLN A 37 14.11 -12.84 10.56
CA GLN A 37 13.40 -13.14 9.33
C GLN A 37 12.88 -14.58 9.37
N PRO A 38 11.63 -14.84 8.93
CA PRO A 38 11.07 -16.18 8.92
C PRO A 38 11.85 -17.04 7.93
N CYS A 39 12.56 -18.04 8.43
CA CYS A 39 13.38 -18.95 7.62
C CYS A 39 12.58 -20.19 7.20
N ARG A 40 11.52 -20.56 7.93
CA ARG A 40 10.66 -21.71 7.62
C ARG A 40 9.30 -21.59 8.30
N ILE A 41 8.24 -21.91 7.56
CA ILE A 41 6.87 -22.02 8.05
C ILE A 41 6.36 -23.42 7.69
N SER A 42 5.89 -24.17 8.69
CA SER A 42 5.42 -25.55 8.52
C SER A 42 4.13 -25.81 9.26
N VAL A 43 3.27 -26.64 8.68
CA VAL A 43 2.00 -27.09 9.25
C VAL A 43 1.92 -28.61 9.17
N ASN A 44 1.70 -29.23 10.33
CA ASN A 44 1.68 -30.68 10.48
C ASN A 44 0.42 -31.14 11.24
N SER A 45 -0.25 -32.18 10.75
CA SER A 45 -1.41 -32.78 11.43
C SER A 45 -1.08 -33.80 12.52
N SER A 46 0.20 -34.12 12.72
CA SER A 46 0.66 -35.04 13.79
C SER A 46 0.90 -34.35 15.14
N GLY A 47 0.74 -33.02 15.23
CA GLY A 47 0.94 -32.26 16.45
C GLY A 47 2.39 -32.17 16.96
N THR A 48 3.38 -32.70 16.23
CA THR A 48 4.80 -32.61 16.61
C THR A 48 5.49 -31.48 15.82
N PRO A 49 6.07 -30.47 16.49
CA PRO A 49 6.78 -29.39 15.81
C PRO A 49 8.08 -29.89 15.20
N LEU A 50 8.51 -29.26 14.12
CA LEU A 50 9.90 -29.33 13.68
C LEU A 50 10.80 -28.59 14.70
N SER A 51 12.11 -28.75 14.61
CA SER A 51 13.03 -28.23 15.65
C SER A 51 13.73 -26.93 15.28
N SER A 52 13.78 -26.56 13.99
CA SER A 52 14.54 -25.40 13.49
C SER A 52 14.29 -25.16 11.99
N CYS A 53 14.85 -24.05 11.46
CA CYS A 53 14.93 -23.75 10.02
C CYS A 53 15.43 -24.94 9.17
N THR A 54 16.39 -25.70 9.69
CA THR A 54 17.11 -26.77 8.97
C THR A 54 16.73 -28.17 9.45
N ALA A 55 15.65 -28.29 10.22
CA ALA A 55 15.21 -29.57 10.77
C ALA A 55 14.94 -30.61 9.67
N SER A 56 15.41 -31.83 9.89
CA SER A 56 15.04 -32.99 9.07
C SER A 56 13.58 -33.35 9.32
N GLY A 57 12.77 -33.47 8.26
CA GLY A 57 11.33 -33.71 8.33
C GLY A 57 10.58 -32.73 7.44
N VAL A 58 9.34 -33.07 7.06
CA VAL A 58 8.50 -32.28 6.15
C VAL A 58 7.08 -32.26 6.71
N GLY A 59 6.51 -31.06 6.85
CA GLY A 59 5.09 -30.85 7.18
C GLY A 59 4.18 -31.39 6.07
N ASN A 60 2.94 -31.75 6.39
CA ASN A 60 2.05 -32.42 5.43
C ASN A 60 0.93 -31.54 4.87
N ILE A 61 0.64 -30.41 5.51
CA ILE A 61 -0.34 -29.43 5.01
C ILE A 61 0.36 -28.31 4.24
N LEU A 62 1.38 -27.70 4.86
CA LEU A 62 2.24 -26.65 4.30
C LEU A 62 3.66 -26.83 4.86
N ASP A 63 4.69 -26.67 4.04
CA ASP A 63 6.06 -26.57 4.53
C ASP A 63 6.92 -25.80 3.52
N ILE A 64 7.25 -24.57 3.88
CA ILE A 64 8.02 -23.64 3.03
C ILE A 64 9.21 -23.07 3.80
N SER A 65 10.36 -23.01 3.14
CA SER A 65 11.60 -22.41 3.67
C SER A 65 12.02 -21.20 2.85
N TYR A 66 12.57 -20.18 3.51
CA TYR A 66 13.00 -18.93 2.90
C TYR A 66 14.52 -18.80 2.89
N ASN A 67 15.04 -18.23 1.82
CA ASN A 67 16.44 -17.87 1.69
C ASN A 67 16.57 -16.37 1.46
N PHE A 68 17.33 -15.69 2.32
CA PHE A 68 17.64 -14.26 2.23
C PHE A 68 19.09 -13.98 1.79
N ASN A 69 19.76 -14.97 1.20
CA ASN A 69 21.19 -14.95 0.82
C ASN A 69 22.15 -14.60 1.99
N PRO A 70 22.33 -15.53 2.95
CA PRO A 70 23.20 -15.33 4.10
C PRO A 70 24.63 -14.96 3.67
N GLY A 71 25.05 -13.72 3.94
CA GLY A 71 26.36 -13.16 3.53
C GLY A 71 26.25 -11.90 2.66
N ALA A 72 25.11 -11.69 2.00
CA ALA A 72 24.76 -10.45 1.30
C ALA A 72 23.27 -10.13 1.47
N ASP A 73 22.76 -10.41 2.67
CA ASP A 73 21.35 -10.28 3.01
C ASP A 73 20.96 -8.80 3.15
N ASN A 74 20.17 -8.34 2.20
CA ASN A 74 19.62 -6.99 2.12
C ASN A 74 18.10 -6.96 2.36
N GLY A 75 17.55 -8.02 2.98
CA GLY A 75 16.13 -8.16 3.29
C GLY A 75 15.33 -8.89 2.22
N ASN A 76 15.81 -8.99 0.97
CA ASN A 76 15.07 -9.65 -0.11
C ASN A 76 14.96 -11.17 0.07
N VAL A 77 13.79 -11.71 -0.26
CA VAL A 77 13.58 -13.16 -0.37
C VAL A 77 14.14 -13.65 -1.70
N MET A 78 15.27 -14.36 -1.68
CA MET A 78 15.92 -14.88 -2.89
C MET A 78 15.35 -16.20 -3.37
N SER A 79 14.78 -17.01 -2.47
CA SER A 79 14.04 -18.21 -2.86
C SER A 79 13.06 -18.66 -1.79
N ILE A 80 11.97 -19.29 -2.22
CA ILE A 80 11.04 -20.02 -1.37
C ILE A 80 11.10 -21.49 -1.78
N THR A 81 11.59 -22.35 -0.89
CA THR A 81 11.60 -23.80 -1.11
C THR A 81 10.29 -24.39 -0.61
N ASN A 82 9.54 -25.08 -1.47
CA ASN A 82 8.39 -25.89 -1.05
C ASN A 82 8.90 -27.29 -0.68
N ASN A 83 9.00 -27.57 0.62
CA ASN A 83 9.59 -28.82 1.12
C ASN A 83 8.70 -30.04 0.88
N ILE A 84 7.40 -29.85 0.59
CA ILE A 84 6.45 -30.90 0.21
C ILE A 84 6.64 -31.30 -1.25
N ASP A 85 6.82 -30.31 -2.13
CA ASP A 85 6.94 -30.49 -3.57
C ASP A 85 7.99 -29.55 -4.16
N ASN A 86 9.22 -30.03 -4.24
CA ASN A 86 10.37 -29.23 -4.67
C ASN A 86 10.27 -28.69 -6.11
N LEU A 87 9.38 -29.23 -6.94
CA LEU A 87 9.12 -28.70 -8.29
C LEU A 87 8.42 -27.33 -8.24
N ARG A 88 7.71 -27.03 -7.15
CA ARG A 88 7.02 -25.77 -6.88
C ARG A 88 7.90 -24.72 -6.19
N SER A 89 9.12 -25.08 -5.80
CA SER A 89 10.08 -24.14 -5.21
C SER A 89 10.37 -23.00 -6.19
N GLN A 90 10.54 -21.79 -5.66
CA GLN A 90 10.62 -20.54 -6.43
C GLN A 90 11.94 -19.82 -6.15
N THR A 91 12.49 -19.17 -7.18
CA THR A 91 13.70 -18.34 -7.10
C THR A 91 13.37 -16.95 -7.61
N PHE A 92 13.95 -15.94 -6.96
CA PHE A 92 13.73 -14.53 -7.25
C PHE A 92 15.07 -13.82 -7.49
N ILE A 93 15.09 -12.95 -8.49
CA ILE A 93 16.23 -12.09 -8.81
C ILE A 93 15.72 -10.67 -8.81
N TYR A 94 16.50 -9.76 -8.25
CA TYR A 94 16.18 -8.35 -8.13
C TYR A 94 17.14 -7.51 -8.96
N ASP A 95 16.67 -6.36 -9.44
CA ASP A 95 17.53 -5.36 -10.05
C ASP A 95 18.30 -4.55 -8.99
N THR A 96 19.14 -3.61 -9.44
CA THR A 96 19.94 -2.75 -8.56
C THR A 96 19.12 -1.76 -7.73
N LEU A 97 17.79 -1.72 -7.93
CA LEU A 97 16.85 -0.90 -7.20
C LEU A 97 15.97 -1.71 -6.23
N ASN A 98 16.32 -2.99 -5.99
CA ASN A 98 15.53 -4.00 -5.27
C ASN A 98 14.11 -4.20 -5.82
N ARG A 99 13.88 -3.95 -7.10
CA ARG A 99 12.64 -4.35 -7.77
C ARG A 99 12.78 -5.78 -8.26
N LEU A 100 11.70 -6.54 -8.18
CA LEU A 100 11.68 -7.92 -8.62
C LEU A 100 11.92 -7.98 -10.13
N TYR A 101 13.03 -8.56 -10.56
CA TYR A 101 13.41 -8.63 -11.98
C TYR A 101 13.04 -9.97 -12.62
N ILE A 102 13.28 -11.08 -11.94
CA ILE A 102 12.87 -12.42 -12.38
C ILE A 102 12.24 -13.16 -11.21
N ALA A 103 11.15 -13.87 -11.46
CA ALA A 103 10.57 -14.85 -10.55
C ALA A 103 10.23 -16.13 -11.33
N GLN A 104 10.60 -17.29 -10.81
CA GLN A 104 10.44 -18.54 -11.53
C GLN A 104 10.45 -19.75 -10.62
N THR A 105 9.83 -20.85 -11.06
CA THR A 105 9.91 -22.15 -10.35
C THR A 105 11.16 -22.93 -10.69
N ASN A 106 11.56 -23.86 -9.83
CA ASN A 106 12.59 -24.84 -10.13
C ASN A 106 12.18 -25.79 -11.27
N ALA A 107 10.88 -26.09 -11.40
CA ALA A 107 10.37 -26.79 -12.56
C ALA A 107 10.52 -25.95 -13.83
N THR A 108 11.10 -26.55 -14.86
CA THR A 108 11.06 -26.08 -16.26
C THR A 108 10.03 -26.89 -17.06
N TYR A 109 9.72 -26.43 -18.28
CA TYR A 109 8.78 -27.13 -19.16
C TYR A 109 9.17 -28.60 -19.41
N ALA A 110 10.47 -28.87 -19.54
CA ALA A 110 10.98 -30.22 -19.76
C ALA A 110 10.83 -31.13 -18.52
N THR A 111 10.87 -30.57 -17.32
CA THR A 111 10.77 -31.33 -16.06
C THR A 111 9.33 -31.51 -15.58
N SER A 112 8.49 -30.48 -15.74
CA SER A 112 7.07 -30.53 -15.39
C SER A 112 6.34 -29.33 -15.99
N SER A 113 5.60 -29.56 -17.08
CA SER A 113 4.82 -28.52 -17.75
C SER A 113 3.67 -27.97 -16.90
N THR A 114 3.16 -28.73 -15.92
CA THR A 114 2.05 -28.31 -15.05
C THR A 114 2.50 -27.51 -13.83
N LYS A 115 3.75 -27.65 -13.40
CA LYS A 115 4.30 -26.97 -12.22
C LYS A 115 5.26 -25.83 -12.57
N CYS A 116 5.60 -25.65 -13.84
CA CYS A 116 6.55 -24.62 -14.24
C CYS A 116 5.89 -23.26 -14.52
N TRP A 117 6.57 -22.18 -14.13
CA TRP A 117 6.43 -20.82 -14.64
C TRP A 117 7.74 -20.04 -14.49
N GLY A 118 7.86 -18.98 -15.29
CA GLY A 118 8.86 -17.96 -15.10
C GLY A 118 8.37 -16.64 -15.68
N GLU A 119 8.62 -15.56 -14.96
CA GLU A 119 8.32 -14.19 -15.34
C GLU A 119 9.55 -13.32 -15.16
N GLN A 120 9.80 -12.51 -16.19
CA GLN A 120 10.78 -11.45 -16.19
C GLN A 120 10.05 -10.12 -16.29
N TYR A 121 10.30 -9.25 -15.33
CA TYR A 121 9.63 -7.96 -15.20
C TYR A 121 10.49 -6.86 -15.80
N SER A 122 9.84 -5.91 -16.43
CA SER A 122 10.46 -4.70 -16.95
C SER A 122 9.82 -3.49 -16.32
N TYR A 123 10.66 -2.55 -15.90
CA TYR A 123 10.22 -1.31 -15.28
C TYR A 123 10.81 -0.12 -16.01
N ASP A 124 10.03 0.95 -16.08
CA ASP A 124 10.58 2.24 -16.44
C ASP A 124 11.33 2.88 -15.23
N PRO A 125 11.94 4.05 -15.44
CA PRO A 125 12.55 4.81 -14.35
C PRO A 125 11.58 5.36 -13.28
N TRP A 126 10.28 5.40 -13.56
CA TRP A 126 9.22 5.85 -12.65
C TRP A 126 8.55 4.69 -11.92
N ALA A 127 9.21 3.53 -11.89
CA ALA A 127 8.72 2.33 -11.21
C ALA A 127 7.38 1.82 -11.76
N ASN A 128 7.00 2.17 -12.99
CA ASN A 128 5.90 1.49 -13.67
C ASN A 128 6.38 0.13 -14.15
N LEU A 129 5.68 -0.93 -13.75
CA LEU A 129 5.76 -2.22 -14.42
C LEU A 129 5.24 -2.04 -15.85
N LEU A 130 6.09 -2.29 -16.86
CA LEU A 130 5.76 -2.10 -18.28
C LEU A 130 5.27 -3.39 -18.95
N GLY A 131 5.61 -4.54 -18.38
CA GLY A 131 5.24 -5.85 -18.92
C GLY A 131 5.98 -6.98 -18.26
N THR A 132 5.42 -8.18 -18.44
CA THR A 132 6.00 -9.46 -18.06
C THR A 132 6.38 -10.25 -19.32
N ALA A 133 7.52 -10.93 -19.28
CA ALA A 133 8.01 -11.79 -20.34
C ALA A 133 8.43 -13.14 -19.77
N SER A 134 8.46 -14.17 -20.63
CA SER A 134 8.98 -15.48 -20.22
C SER A 134 10.51 -15.48 -20.27
N PRO A 135 11.20 -15.93 -19.21
CA PRO A 135 12.62 -16.25 -19.33
C PRO A 135 12.81 -17.37 -20.36
N SER A 136 13.89 -17.33 -21.13
CA SER A 136 14.08 -18.20 -22.32
C SER A 136 13.97 -19.70 -22.03
N SER A 137 14.43 -20.16 -20.85
CA SER A 137 14.33 -21.56 -20.40
C SER A 137 12.93 -22.01 -19.98
N TYR A 138 11.96 -21.10 -19.91
CA TYR A 138 10.58 -21.34 -19.47
C TYR A 138 9.58 -21.23 -20.62
N THR A 139 10.06 -21.30 -21.86
CA THR A 139 9.20 -21.40 -23.06
C THR A 139 8.24 -22.59 -22.91
N GLY A 140 6.94 -22.33 -23.01
CA GLY A 140 5.87 -23.32 -22.83
C GLY A 140 5.34 -23.44 -21.40
N CYS A 141 6.00 -22.83 -20.41
CA CYS A 141 5.46 -22.71 -19.07
C CYS A 141 4.38 -21.63 -18.99
N THR A 142 3.49 -21.76 -18.01
CA THR A 142 2.46 -20.75 -17.77
C THR A 142 3.09 -19.45 -17.26
N GLN A 143 2.37 -18.35 -17.46
CA GLN A 143 2.64 -17.00 -16.93
C GLN A 143 1.30 -16.39 -16.55
N GLU A 144 1.31 -15.46 -15.61
CA GLU A 144 0.22 -14.52 -15.45
C GLU A 144 0.09 -13.68 -16.75
N SER A 145 -1.14 -13.29 -17.11
CA SER A 145 -1.43 -12.45 -18.30
C SER A 145 -0.36 -11.39 -18.51
N PRO A 146 0.08 -11.07 -19.76
CA PRO A 146 1.36 -10.39 -20.04
C PRO A 146 1.45 -8.94 -19.53
N GLY A 147 1.46 -8.76 -18.20
CA GLY A 147 1.49 -7.51 -17.48
C GLY A 147 0.52 -6.44 -18.02
N PRO A 148 0.73 -5.18 -17.62
CA PRO A 148 -0.01 -4.05 -18.18
C PRO A 148 0.41 -3.70 -19.62
N GLY A 149 1.43 -4.38 -20.18
CA GLY A 149 1.82 -4.38 -21.59
C GLY A 149 1.68 -3.04 -22.30
N GLY A 150 2.52 -2.04 -21.99
CA GLY A 150 2.30 -0.74 -22.61
C GLY A 150 3.27 0.38 -22.26
N SER A 151 3.05 1.51 -22.92
CA SER A 151 3.63 2.79 -22.54
C SER A 151 2.80 3.42 -21.42
N VAL A 152 3.44 4.24 -20.61
CA VAL A 152 2.77 5.08 -19.60
C VAL A 152 2.85 6.55 -20.00
N ASN A 153 1.86 7.33 -19.59
CA ASN A 153 1.88 8.78 -19.73
C ASN A 153 2.65 9.45 -18.58
N ALA A 154 2.69 10.78 -18.57
CA ALA A 154 3.41 11.56 -17.55
C ALA A 154 2.85 11.41 -16.12
N ASN A 155 1.62 10.92 -15.98
CA ASN A 155 0.91 10.70 -14.71
C ASN A 155 0.98 9.23 -14.26
N ASN A 156 1.90 8.42 -14.80
CA ASN A 156 2.06 6.99 -14.51
C ASN A 156 0.84 6.12 -14.88
N GLN A 157 -0.04 6.63 -15.74
CA GLN A 157 -1.22 5.92 -16.24
C GLN A 157 -0.85 5.13 -17.50
N LEU A 158 -1.41 3.93 -17.64
CA LEU A 158 -1.20 3.06 -18.80
C LEU A 158 -1.93 3.64 -20.02
N SER A 159 -1.20 3.91 -21.10
CA SER A 159 -1.73 4.64 -22.27
C SER A 159 -2.86 3.91 -23.00
N ALA A 160 -2.99 2.60 -22.83
CA ALA A 160 -4.05 1.80 -23.46
C ALA A 160 -5.37 1.86 -22.69
N ASP A 161 -5.33 2.25 -21.41
CA ASP A 161 -6.49 2.30 -20.54
C ASP A 161 -7.09 3.71 -20.49
N THR A 162 -8.30 3.81 -19.94
CA THR A 162 -8.99 5.09 -19.72
C THR A 162 -9.04 5.42 -18.24
N TYR A 163 -8.87 6.69 -17.92
CA TYR A 163 -8.86 7.20 -16.55
C TYR A 163 -9.79 8.40 -16.41
N ASP A 164 -10.35 8.60 -15.22
CA ASP A 164 -11.04 9.85 -14.88
C ASP A 164 -10.04 10.96 -14.49
N ALA A 165 -10.57 12.14 -14.14
CA ALA A 165 -9.75 13.29 -13.74
C ALA A 165 -9.02 13.11 -12.40
N ALA A 166 -9.47 12.18 -11.55
CA ALA A 166 -8.81 11.81 -10.30
C ALA A 166 -7.75 10.71 -10.50
N GLY A 167 -7.61 10.21 -11.72
CA GLY A 167 -6.68 9.14 -12.07
C GLY A 167 -7.21 7.73 -11.81
N ASN A 168 -8.50 7.54 -11.55
CA ASN A 168 -9.03 6.19 -11.40
C ASN A 168 -9.15 5.51 -12.75
N LEU A 169 -8.76 4.24 -12.83
CA LEU A 169 -8.91 3.44 -14.04
C LEU A 169 -10.39 3.14 -14.30
N THR A 170 -10.98 3.72 -15.34
CA THR A 170 -12.41 3.59 -15.66
C THR A 170 -12.71 2.58 -16.75
N ALA A 171 -11.76 2.26 -17.62
CA ALA A 171 -11.92 1.23 -18.63
C ALA A 171 -10.58 0.65 -19.10
N MET A 172 -10.60 -0.64 -19.45
CA MET A 172 -9.47 -1.37 -20.06
C MET A 172 -9.82 -1.80 -21.49
N PRO A 173 -8.81 -2.03 -22.37
CA PRO A 173 -9.01 -2.54 -23.73
C PRO A 173 -9.75 -3.87 -23.84
N ASN A 174 -9.73 -4.67 -22.77
CA ASN A 174 -10.44 -5.95 -22.71
C ASN A 174 -11.97 -5.81 -22.50
N GLY A 175 -12.48 -4.57 -22.40
CA GLY A 175 -13.89 -4.28 -22.20
C GLY A 175 -14.33 -4.16 -20.75
N SER A 176 -13.42 -4.38 -19.78
CA SER A 176 -13.71 -4.11 -18.37
C SER A 176 -13.97 -2.63 -18.16
N SER A 177 -14.93 -2.32 -17.29
CA SER A 177 -15.31 -0.95 -16.91
C SER A 177 -15.50 -0.85 -15.40
N TYR A 178 -15.22 0.35 -14.88
CA TYR A 178 -15.18 0.65 -13.46
C TYR A 178 -15.80 2.03 -13.23
N SER A 179 -16.65 2.15 -12.23
CA SER A 179 -17.18 3.44 -11.78
C SER A 179 -16.74 3.71 -10.34
N TYR A 180 -16.49 4.96 -10.00
CA TYR A 180 -15.99 5.35 -8.68
C TYR A 180 -16.84 6.47 -8.09
N ASP A 181 -16.83 6.56 -6.77
CA ASP A 181 -17.35 7.73 -6.06
C ASP A 181 -16.31 8.86 -6.03
N ALA A 182 -16.65 9.90 -5.29
CA ALA A 182 -15.85 11.10 -5.13
C ALA A 182 -14.58 10.87 -4.30
N GLU A 183 -14.57 9.82 -3.50
CA GLU A 183 -13.54 9.41 -2.56
C GLU A 183 -12.59 8.35 -3.18
N ASN A 184 -12.78 7.99 -4.46
CA ASN A 184 -12.08 6.94 -5.20
C ASN A 184 -12.44 5.50 -4.78
N HIS A 185 -13.56 5.27 -4.08
CA HIS A 185 -14.05 3.92 -3.86
C HIS A 185 -14.70 3.39 -5.14
N LEU A 186 -14.43 2.12 -5.47
CA LEU A 186 -15.02 1.46 -6.63
C LEU A 186 -16.50 1.22 -6.38
N LEU A 187 -17.41 1.86 -7.10
CA LEU A 187 -18.86 1.71 -6.94
C LEU A 187 -19.44 0.55 -7.75
N SER A 188 -18.89 0.28 -8.94
CA SER A 188 -19.39 -0.83 -9.75
C SER A 188 -18.35 -1.36 -10.73
N THR A 189 -18.32 -2.68 -10.91
CA THR A 189 -17.61 -3.34 -12.01
C THR A 189 -18.24 -4.70 -12.30
N ALA A 190 -18.06 -5.21 -13.53
CA ALA A 190 -18.53 -6.53 -13.94
C ALA A 190 -20.03 -6.83 -13.61
N GLY A 191 -20.88 -5.79 -13.59
CA GLY A 191 -22.31 -5.90 -13.26
C GLY A 191 -22.63 -6.02 -11.76
N VAL A 192 -21.64 -5.84 -10.89
CA VAL A 192 -21.79 -5.82 -9.43
C VAL A 192 -21.61 -4.40 -8.92
N ASN A 193 -22.49 -3.98 -8.02
CA ASN A 193 -22.38 -2.71 -7.30
C ASN A 193 -21.85 -2.96 -5.89
N TYR A 194 -21.04 -2.02 -5.40
CA TYR A 194 -20.46 -2.04 -4.06
C TYR A 194 -21.00 -0.87 -3.24
N THR A 195 -21.30 -1.13 -1.98
CA THR A 195 -21.73 -0.10 -1.01
C THR A 195 -20.68 0.01 0.09
N TYR A 196 -20.38 1.24 0.49
CA TYR A 196 -19.39 1.55 1.53
C TYR A 196 -20.06 2.30 2.69
N ASP A 197 -19.52 2.14 3.89
CA ASP A 197 -19.89 2.96 5.04
C ASP A 197 -19.11 4.29 5.08
N GLY A 198 -19.36 5.09 6.13
CA GLY A 198 -18.71 6.38 6.31
C GLY A 198 -17.20 6.31 6.60
N ASP A 199 -16.68 5.14 6.95
CA ASP A 199 -15.25 4.89 7.17
C ASP A 199 -14.57 4.35 5.90
N GLY A 200 -15.29 4.27 4.78
CA GLY A 200 -14.80 3.77 3.50
C GLY A 200 -14.68 2.25 3.44
N GLN A 201 -15.27 1.51 4.37
CA GLN A 201 -15.26 0.05 4.35
C GLN A 201 -16.39 -0.48 3.47
N ARG A 202 -16.08 -1.44 2.60
CA ARG A 202 -17.13 -2.11 1.80
C ARG A 202 -18.03 -2.92 2.73
N VAL A 203 -19.33 -2.61 2.72
CA VAL A 203 -20.37 -3.26 3.55
C VAL A 203 -21.31 -4.14 2.75
N GLU A 204 -21.40 -3.97 1.42
CA GLU A 204 -22.24 -4.82 0.58
C GLU A 204 -21.69 -4.98 -0.84
N LYS A 205 -21.91 -6.17 -1.42
CA LYS A 205 -21.88 -6.45 -2.86
C LYS A 205 -23.27 -6.84 -3.33
N SER A 206 -23.76 -6.20 -4.39
CA SER A 206 -25.10 -6.46 -4.92
C SER A 206 -25.31 -7.86 -5.49
N ASN A 207 -24.23 -8.64 -5.67
CA ASN A 207 -24.28 -10.02 -6.14
C ASN A 207 -24.44 -11.07 -5.04
N GLY A 208 -24.52 -10.67 -3.76
CA GLY A 208 -24.95 -11.62 -2.73
C GLY A 208 -24.39 -11.45 -1.33
N THR A 209 -23.45 -10.53 -1.07
CA THR A 209 -22.68 -10.51 0.19
C THR A 209 -22.88 -9.21 0.96
N ILE A 210 -23.18 -9.31 2.25
CA ILE A 210 -23.12 -8.23 3.22
C ILE A 210 -21.98 -8.54 4.21
N TYR A 211 -21.17 -7.54 4.52
CA TYR A 211 -20.04 -7.65 5.45
C TYR A 211 -20.36 -7.01 6.79
N TRP A 212 -20.02 -7.71 7.86
CA TRP A 212 -20.19 -7.23 9.23
C TRP A 212 -18.82 -7.01 9.86
N HIS A 213 -18.43 -5.75 9.99
CA HIS A 213 -17.14 -5.36 10.52
C HIS A 213 -17.15 -5.24 12.04
N GLY A 214 -16.00 -5.53 12.65
CA GLY A 214 -15.74 -5.27 14.06
C GLY A 214 -15.05 -3.91 14.25
N ALA A 215 -14.21 -3.82 15.28
CA ALA A 215 -13.34 -2.65 15.47
C ALA A 215 -12.12 -2.61 14.52
N GLY A 216 -11.92 -3.66 13.72
CA GLY A 216 -10.84 -3.74 12.73
C GLY A 216 -11.38 -3.57 11.30
N SER A 217 -10.48 -3.56 10.32
CA SER A 217 -10.82 -3.37 8.90
C SER A 217 -11.28 -4.64 8.17
N ASP A 218 -11.03 -5.83 8.76
CA ASP A 218 -11.50 -7.09 8.20
C ASP A 218 -12.90 -7.42 8.74
N ALA A 219 -13.75 -7.95 7.86
CA ALA A 219 -15.08 -8.45 8.24
C ALA A 219 -14.95 -9.62 9.22
N LEU A 220 -15.77 -9.57 10.29
CA LEU A 220 -15.92 -10.66 11.25
C LEU A 220 -16.91 -11.69 10.74
N ASP A 221 -17.99 -11.25 10.09
CA ASP A 221 -19.01 -12.11 9.52
C ASP A 221 -19.41 -11.66 8.11
N GLU A 222 -19.88 -12.61 7.31
CA GLU A 222 -20.58 -12.37 6.05
C GLU A 222 -21.99 -12.95 6.14
N THR A 223 -22.96 -12.25 5.57
CA THR A 223 -24.31 -12.76 5.35
C THR A 223 -24.71 -12.63 3.90
N ASN A 224 -25.71 -13.39 3.47
CA ASN A 224 -26.39 -13.11 2.22
C ASN A 224 -27.23 -11.82 2.31
N LEU A 225 -27.79 -11.36 1.19
CA LEU A 225 -28.64 -10.16 1.13
C LEU A 225 -29.94 -10.24 1.97
N SER A 226 -30.31 -11.44 2.45
CA SER A 226 -31.45 -11.65 3.37
C SER A 226 -31.03 -11.67 4.85
N GLY A 227 -29.74 -11.44 5.15
CA GLY A 227 -29.19 -11.48 6.51
C GLY A 227 -28.90 -12.88 7.05
N THR A 228 -28.93 -13.93 6.22
CA THR A 228 -28.52 -15.28 6.65
C THR A 228 -26.99 -15.38 6.65
N LEU A 229 -26.39 -15.78 7.78
CA LEU A 229 -24.95 -16.02 7.91
C LEU A 229 -24.44 -16.95 6.80
N THR A 230 -23.34 -16.59 6.17
CA THR A 230 -22.62 -17.38 5.16
C THR A 230 -21.21 -17.73 5.62
N ASN A 231 -20.53 -16.83 6.34
CA ASN A 231 -19.22 -17.09 6.93
C ASN A 231 -19.06 -16.34 8.25
N GLU A 232 -18.39 -16.95 9.21
CA GLU A 232 -17.88 -16.32 10.44
C GLU A 232 -16.37 -16.52 10.48
N TYR A 233 -15.61 -15.44 10.61
CA TYR A 233 -14.15 -15.44 10.58
C TYR A 233 -13.55 -15.39 11.99
N ILE A 234 -12.48 -16.16 12.18
CA ILE A 234 -11.75 -16.25 13.44
C ILE A 234 -10.35 -15.67 13.23
N PHE A 235 -10.03 -14.66 14.03
CA PHE A 235 -8.74 -13.98 14.01
C PHE A 235 -7.93 -14.26 15.26
N PHE A 236 -6.61 -14.32 15.11
CA PHE A 236 -5.65 -14.40 16.22
C PHE A 236 -4.40 -13.60 15.87
N GLY A 237 -3.98 -12.72 16.77
CA GLY A 237 -2.82 -11.85 16.52
C GLY A 237 -2.99 -10.93 15.31
N GLY A 238 -4.22 -10.54 14.97
CA GLY A 238 -4.53 -9.73 13.80
C GLY A 238 -4.59 -10.49 12.47
N ALA A 239 -4.36 -11.82 12.47
CA ALA A 239 -4.41 -12.65 11.26
C ALA A 239 -5.65 -13.55 11.25
N ARG A 240 -6.25 -13.74 10.06
CA ARG A 240 -7.33 -14.72 9.82
C ARG A 240 -6.76 -16.13 9.94
N ILE A 241 -7.20 -16.88 10.95
CA ILE A 241 -6.71 -18.25 11.21
C ILE A 241 -7.74 -19.32 10.88
N ALA A 242 -9.04 -18.98 10.85
CA ALA A 242 -10.09 -19.88 10.44
C ALA A 242 -11.33 -19.14 9.95
N ARG A 243 -12.23 -19.86 9.25
CA ARG A 243 -13.63 -19.48 9.10
C ARG A 243 -14.55 -20.66 9.45
N ARG A 244 -15.79 -20.37 9.83
CA ARG A 244 -16.86 -21.32 10.04
C ARG A 244 -18.01 -21.01 9.08
N ASP A 245 -18.53 -22.04 8.43
CA ASP A 245 -19.70 -21.93 7.55
C ASP A 245 -21.02 -22.23 8.31
N PRO A 246 -22.20 -22.06 7.68
CA PRO A 246 -23.49 -22.27 8.34
C PRO A 246 -23.76 -23.73 8.68
N SER A 247 -23.04 -24.66 8.04
CA SER A 247 -23.07 -26.09 8.36
C SER A 247 -22.15 -26.46 9.53
N SER A 248 -21.49 -25.46 10.13
CA SER A 248 -20.50 -25.61 11.20
C SER A 248 -19.23 -26.35 10.77
N ASN A 249 -18.93 -26.41 9.48
CA ASN A 249 -17.61 -26.84 9.01
C ASN A 249 -16.59 -25.73 9.32
N VAL A 250 -15.38 -26.13 9.71
CA VAL A 250 -14.31 -25.19 10.05
C VAL A 250 -13.20 -25.29 9.00
N PHE A 251 -12.80 -24.16 8.45
CA PHE A 251 -11.74 -24.06 7.45
C PHE A 251 -10.58 -23.30 8.07
N TYR A 252 -9.43 -23.95 8.25
CA TYR A 252 -8.23 -23.33 8.82
C TYR A 252 -7.33 -22.77 7.72
N TYR A 253 -6.94 -21.51 7.86
CA TYR A 253 -6.07 -20.81 6.92
C TYR A 253 -4.60 -20.96 7.32
N PHE A 254 -3.76 -21.31 6.35
CA PHE A 254 -2.30 -21.40 6.53
C PHE A 254 -1.61 -20.50 5.53
N SER A 255 -1.06 -19.41 6.04
CA SER A 255 -0.46 -18.37 5.23
C SER A 255 1.07 -18.47 5.16
N ASP A 256 1.64 -17.85 4.14
CA ASP A 256 3.07 -17.56 4.08
C ASP A 256 3.44 -16.31 4.90
N HIS A 257 4.72 -15.93 4.86
CA HIS A 257 5.25 -14.78 5.60
C HIS A 257 4.61 -13.42 5.27
N LEU A 258 3.89 -13.28 4.15
CA LEU A 258 3.15 -12.05 3.81
C LEU A 258 1.66 -12.18 4.14
N GLY A 259 1.24 -13.25 4.82
CA GLY A 259 -0.18 -13.49 5.10
C GLY A 259 -0.97 -14.05 3.91
N THR A 260 -0.34 -14.32 2.77
CA THR A 260 -0.99 -14.97 1.63
C THR A 260 -1.39 -16.39 1.99
N ALA A 261 -2.66 -16.74 1.84
CA ALA A 261 -3.14 -18.10 2.10
C ALA A 261 -2.52 -19.08 1.09
N ARG A 262 -1.74 -20.06 1.57
CA ARG A 262 -1.10 -21.10 0.74
C ARG A 262 -1.82 -22.44 0.81
N ALA A 263 -2.45 -22.71 1.95
CA ALA A 263 -3.27 -23.90 2.13
C ALA A 263 -4.48 -23.59 3.02
N ILE A 264 -5.58 -24.29 2.77
CA ILE A 264 -6.75 -24.31 3.66
C ILE A 264 -7.09 -25.77 3.94
N ALA A 265 -7.33 -26.09 5.21
CA ALA A 265 -7.78 -27.41 5.62
C ALA A 265 -9.18 -27.34 6.23
N GLU A 266 -10.10 -28.11 5.67
CA GLU A 266 -11.47 -28.25 6.15
C GLU A 266 -11.56 -29.35 7.21
N VAL A 267 -12.32 -29.06 8.25
CA VAL A 267 -12.79 -30.02 9.25
C VAL A 267 -14.31 -29.98 9.23
N PRO A 268 -14.97 -30.99 8.64
CA PRO A 268 -16.42 -31.04 8.60
C PRO A 268 -17.02 -31.11 10.00
N SER A 269 -18.24 -30.60 10.15
CA SER A 269 -18.96 -30.61 11.42
C SER A 269 -19.04 -32.01 12.02
N GLY A 270 -18.72 -32.13 13.32
CA GLY A 270 -18.68 -33.40 14.05
C GLY A 270 -17.45 -34.28 13.77
N GLN A 271 -16.51 -33.84 12.91
CA GLN A 271 -15.25 -34.54 12.65
C GLN A 271 -14.06 -33.86 13.34
N THR A 272 -12.96 -34.59 13.46
CA THR A 272 -11.69 -34.09 14.04
C THR A 272 -10.54 -34.07 13.04
N THR A 273 -10.67 -34.79 11.93
CA THR A 273 -9.62 -34.92 10.92
C THR A 273 -9.75 -33.80 9.90
N ALA A 274 -8.67 -33.05 9.71
CA ALA A 274 -8.63 -32.03 8.68
C ALA A 274 -8.20 -32.60 7.32
N THR A 275 -8.85 -32.15 6.25
CA THR A 275 -8.50 -32.46 4.88
C THR A 275 -8.13 -31.18 4.15
N LYS A 276 -6.99 -31.15 3.46
CA LYS A 276 -6.58 -30.00 2.66
C LYS A 276 -7.57 -29.83 1.49
N CYS A 277 -8.29 -28.72 1.47
CA CYS A 277 -9.29 -28.39 0.46
C CYS A 277 -8.82 -27.25 -0.47
N TYR A 278 -7.74 -26.56 -0.10
CA TYR A 278 -7.07 -25.56 -0.91
C TYR A 278 -5.55 -25.72 -0.79
N ASP A 279 -4.84 -25.63 -1.92
CA ASP A 279 -3.38 -25.62 -2.01
C ASP A 279 -2.98 -24.81 -3.23
N ALA A 280 -2.32 -23.68 -3.02
CA ALA A 280 -1.92 -22.79 -4.10
C ALA A 280 -0.56 -22.13 -3.87
N ASP A 281 0.08 -21.84 -5.00
CA ASP A 281 1.11 -20.80 -5.07
C ASP A 281 0.51 -19.57 -5.75
N LEU A 282 1.15 -18.43 -5.58
CA LEU A 282 0.78 -17.21 -6.30
C LEU A 282 1.98 -16.72 -7.10
N TYR A 283 1.71 -16.15 -8.27
CA TYR A 283 2.63 -15.25 -8.94
C TYR A 283 2.91 -14.05 -8.03
N PRO A 284 4.06 -13.38 -8.17
CA PRO A 284 4.51 -12.36 -7.22
C PRO A 284 3.50 -11.22 -7.01
N TYR A 285 2.78 -10.82 -8.05
CA TYR A 285 1.78 -9.74 -7.99
C TYR A 285 0.36 -10.21 -7.67
N GLY A 286 0.18 -11.49 -7.35
CA GLY A 286 -1.05 -12.03 -6.76
C GLY A 286 -1.84 -12.99 -7.64
N GLY A 287 -1.43 -13.22 -8.89
CA GLY A 287 -2.10 -14.19 -9.76
C GLY A 287 -2.06 -15.59 -9.19
N GLU A 288 -3.19 -16.27 -9.20
CA GLU A 288 -3.33 -17.54 -8.50
C GLU A 288 -2.86 -18.74 -9.33
N ARG A 289 -2.15 -19.67 -8.69
CA ARG A 289 -1.81 -20.99 -9.20
C ARG A 289 -2.22 -22.07 -8.20
N TRP A 290 -3.48 -22.47 -8.26
CA TRP A 290 -4.00 -23.55 -7.43
C TRP A 290 -3.64 -24.94 -7.96
N TYR A 291 -3.42 -25.86 -7.04
CA TYR A 291 -3.23 -27.31 -7.26
C TYR A 291 -4.38 -28.11 -6.66
N THR A 292 -5.05 -27.53 -5.67
CA THR A 292 -6.31 -28.03 -5.10
C THR A 292 -7.16 -26.81 -4.78
N ASP A 293 -8.41 -26.81 -5.22
CA ASP A 293 -9.38 -25.75 -4.96
C ASP A 293 -10.78 -26.37 -4.93
N THR A 294 -11.15 -26.94 -3.79
CA THR A 294 -12.41 -27.66 -3.59
C THR A 294 -13.27 -27.06 -2.48
N CYS A 295 -12.80 -25.98 -1.86
CA CYS A 295 -13.54 -25.22 -0.86
C CYS A 295 -13.58 -23.75 -1.26
N ASP A 296 -14.72 -23.11 -1.02
CA ASP A 296 -14.88 -21.69 -1.32
C ASP A 296 -14.03 -20.83 -0.37
N SER A 297 -13.28 -19.88 -0.91
CA SER A 297 -12.52 -18.92 -0.11
C SER A 297 -12.18 -17.69 -0.93
N HIS A 298 -12.68 -16.54 -0.48
CA HIS A 298 -12.40 -15.25 -1.10
C HIS A 298 -11.03 -14.70 -0.71
N PHE A 299 -10.50 -15.05 0.46
CA PHE A 299 -9.27 -14.47 1.00
C PHE A 299 -8.03 -15.23 0.55
N LYS A 300 -7.21 -14.58 -0.27
CA LYS A 300 -6.08 -15.23 -0.97
C LYS A 300 -4.78 -14.43 -0.82
N PHE A 301 -4.53 -13.49 -1.73
CA PHE A 301 -3.26 -12.74 -1.81
C PHE A 301 -3.10 -11.78 -0.63
N THR A 302 -2.03 -11.94 0.15
CA THR A 302 -1.75 -11.13 1.36
C THR A 302 -2.91 -11.05 2.38
N GLY A 303 -3.80 -12.04 2.34
CA GLY A 303 -5.00 -12.11 3.18
C GLY A 303 -6.18 -11.26 2.72
N LYS A 304 -6.10 -10.65 1.52
CA LYS A 304 -7.13 -9.80 0.93
C LYS A 304 -8.18 -10.59 0.16
N GLU A 305 -9.37 -10.02 0.12
CA GLU A 305 -10.52 -10.59 -0.57
C GLU A 305 -10.36 -10.42 -2.09
N ARG A 306 -10.43 -11.52 -2.84
CA ARG A 306 -10.47 -11.50 -4.29
C ARG A 306 -11.91 -11.55 -4.79
N ASP A 307 -12.32 -10.50 -5.49
CA ASP A 307 -13.62 -10.44 -6.14
C ASP A 307 -13.65 -11.32 -7.38
N SER A 308 -14.43 -12.41 -7.32
CA SER A 308 -14.54 -13.36 -8.43
C SER A 308 -15.05 -12.74 -9.74
N GLU A 309 -15.87 -11.68 -9.63
CA GLU A 309 -16.48 -11.00 -10.77
C GLU A 309 -15.48 -10.16 -11.60
N SER A 310 -14.42 -9.66 -10.96
CA SER A 310 -13.47 -8.71 -11.56
C SER A 310 -12.03 -9.23 -11.57
N GLY A 311 -11.71 -10.17 -10.68
CA GLY A 311 -10.35 -10.63 -10.39
C GLY A 311 -9.54 -9.64 -9.55
N LEU A 312 -10.13 -8.55 -9.07
CA LEU A 312 -9.45 -7.55 -8.25
C LEU A 312 -9.38 -8.02 -6.79
N ASP A 313 -8.30 -7.64 -6.13
CA ASP A 313 -8.16 -7.79 -4.69
C ASP A 313 -8.60 -6.50 -3.98
N ASN A 314 -9.51 -6.60 -3.03
CA ASN A 314 -9.93 -5.48 -2.19
C ASN A 314 -8.95 -5.31 -1.02
N PHE A 315 -8.14 -4.25 -1.05
CA PHE A 315 -7.20 -3.94 0.03
C PHE A 315 -7.82 -3.10 1.15
N GLY A 316 -9.04 -2.60 0.96
CA GLY A 316 -9.69 -1.60 1.82
C GLY A 316 -9.76 -0.28 1.09
N ALA A 317 -8.67 0.49 1.12
CA ALA A 317 -8.62 1.81 0.48
C ALA A 317 -8.59 1.77 -1.05
N ARG A 318 -8.00 0.71 -1.62
CA ARG A 318 -7.81 0.57 -3.06
C ARG A 318 -8.01 -0.87 -3.52
N TYR A 319 -8.30 -1.02 -4.81
CA TYR A 319 -8.33 -2.31 -5.48
C TYR A 319 -7.02 -2.57 -6.21
N ASN A 320 -6.45 -3.76 -6.06
CA ASN A 320 -5.24 -4.19 -6.76
C ASN A 320 -5.59 -5.18 -7.88
N ALA A 321 -5.03 -4.95 -9.06
CA ALA A 321 -5.15 -5.87 -10.19
C ALA A 321 -3.86 -6.67 -10.34
N SER A 322 -3.89 -7.97 -10.02
CA SER A 322 -2.71 -8.83 -10.18
C SER A 322 -2.23 -8.89 -11.63
N SER A 323 -3.16 -8.88 -12.58
CA SER A 323 -2.90 -8.84 -14.03
C SER A 323 -2.14 -7.58 -14.50
N LEU A 324 -2.23 -6.47 -13.76
CA LEU A 324 -1.48 -5.25 -14.03
C LEU A 324 -0.26 -5.08 -13.10
N GLY A 325 -0.22 -5.80 -11.98
CA GLY A 325 0.78 -5.64 -10.92
C GLY A 325 0.72 -4.27 -10.23
N ARG A 326 -0.47 -3.67 -10.13
CA ARG A 326 -0.67 -2.33 -9.55
C ARG A 326 -2.09 -2.10 -9.05
N PHE A 327 -2.23 -1.02 -8.27
CA PHE A 327 -3.53 -0.50 -7.86
C PHE A 327 -4.29 0.14 -9.03
N MET A 328 -5.62 0.11 -8.92
CA MET A 328 -6.58 0.62 -9.90
C MET A 328 -6.79 2.13 -9.80
N THR A 329 -6.37 2.72 -8.68
CA THR A 329 -6.49 4.14 -8.35
C THR A 329 -5.15 4.63 -7.78
N PRO A 330 -4.78 5.90 -7.99
CA PRO A 330 -3.59 6.45 -7.37
C PRO A 330 -3.81 6.57 -5.86
N ASP A 331 -2.75 6.33 -5.10
CA ASP A 331 -2.69 6.65 -3.68
C ASP A 331 -2.73 8.16 -3.42
N SER A 332 -2.88 8.52 -2.15
CA SER A 332 -2.55 9.86 -1.71
C SER A 332 -1.03 10.11 -1.75
N PRO A 333 -0.60 11.27 -2.27
CA PRO A 333 0.73 11.86 -2.09
C PRO A 333 1.37 11.70 -0.71
N SER A 334 0.55 11.78 0.34
CA SER A 334 1.00 11.71 1.74
C SER A 334 1.60 10.35 2.12
N TYR A 335 1.29 9.30 1.37
CA TYR A 335 1.85 7.96 1.52
C TYR A 335 3.13 7.75 0.70
N SER A 336 3.50 8.73 -0.14
CA SER A 336 4.79 8.73 -0.82
C SER A 336 5.90 9.29 0.07
N ASN A 337 7.14 8.84 -0.17
CA ASN A 337 8.32 9.34 0.49
C ASN A 337 9.16 10.16 -0.50
N HIS A 338 9.34 11.45 -0.23
CA HIS A 338 10.16 12.36 -1.02
C HIS A 338 11.62 11.88 -1.20
N LYS A 339 12.14 11.04 -0.29
CA LYS A 339 13.48 10.43 -0.36
C LYS A 339 13.51 9.11 -1.13
N ASN A 340 12.36 8.52 -1.44
CA ASN A 340 12.27 7.29 -2.22
C ASN A 340 11.48 7.56 -3.51
N PRO A 341 12.17 7.87 -4.61
CA PRO A 341 11.48 8.18 -5.86
C PRO A 341 10.66 7.03 -6.47
N GLN A 342 10.88 5.77 -6.06
CA GLN A 342 10.01 4.67 -6.46
C GLN A 342 8.60 4.80 -5.89
N SER A 343 8.47 5.45 -4.72
CA SER A 343 7.18 5.70 -4.06
C SER A 343 6.38 6.85 -4.68
N TRP A 344 6.94 7.58 -5.63
CA TRP A 344 6.21 8.65 -6.35
C TRP A 344 5.24 8.09 -7.38
N ASN A 345 5.38 6.81 -7.72
CA ASN A 345 4.37 6.10 -8.48
C ASN A 345 3.24 5.67 -7.55
N LEU A 346 2.17 6.47 -7.52
CA LEU A 346 1.05 6.25 -6.62
C LEU A 346 0.19 5.03 -7.02
N TYR A 347 0.47 4.34 -8.13
CA TYR A 347 -0.19 3.08 -8.50
C TYR A 347 0.63 1.85 -8.09
N ALA A 348 1.93 2.00 -7.81
CA ALA A 348 2.83 0.86 -7.66
C ALA A 348 2.49 0.02 -6.42
N TYR A 349 2.38 -1.29 -6.61
CA TYR A 349 2.21 -2.22 -5.49
C TYR A 349 3.57 -2.57 -4.87
N SER A 350 3.70 -2.42 -3.55
CA SER A 350 4.86 -2.88 -2.78
C SER A 350 6.24 -2.42 -3.31
N LEU A 351 6.34 -1.21 -3.89
CA LEU A 351 7.55 -0.67 -4.54
C LEU A 351 8.15 -1.64 -5.60
N ASN A 352 7.30 -2.44 -6.24
CA ASN A 352 7.69 -3.53 -7.16
C ASN A 352 8.56 -4.63 -6.52
N ASN A 353 8.45 -4.84 -5.20
CA ASN A 353 9.06 -5.97 -4.49
C ASN A 353 7.98 -6.72 -3.68
N PRO A 354 7.02 -7.35 -4.38
CA PRO A 354 5.83 -7.93 -3.75
C PRO A 354 6.09 -9.26 -3.03
N VAL A 355 7.30 -9.82 -3.16
CA VAL A 355 7.71 -11.05 -2.47
C VAL A 355 8.33 -10.75 -1.11
N THR A 356 8.83 -9.52 -0.91
CA THR A 356 9.42 -9.08 0.37
C THR A 356 8.47 -8.16 1.14
N PHE A 357 7.68 -7.37 0.42
CA PHE A 357 6.79 -6.35 0.98
C PHE A 357 5.32 -6.65 0.68
N ARG A 358 4.47 -6.37 1.66
CA ARG A 358 3.01 -6.41 1.55
C ARG A 358 2.46 -5.01 1.73
N ASP A 359 1.33 -4.71 1.11
CA ASP A 359 0.48 -3.59 1.48
C ASP A 359 -0.69 -4.09 2.35
N ALA A 360 -0.85 -3.57 3.55
CA ALA A 360 -1.82 -4.10 4.52
C ALA A 360 -3.19 -3.45 4.42
N ASP A 361 -3.30 -2.23 3.90
CA ASP A 361 -4.52 -1.41 3.89
C ASP A 361 -4.80 -0.76 2.52
N GLY A 362 -3.90 -0.95 1.57
CA GLY A 362 -3.91 -0.28 0.30
C GLY A 362 -3.31 1.12 0.38
N HIS A 363 -2.46 1.46 1.37
CA HIS A 363 -1.75 2.74 1.44
C HIS A 363 -0.27 2.60 1.76
N LYS A 364 0.07 1.66 2.66
CA LYS A 364 1.43 1.55 3.18
C LYS A 364 1.98 0.15 3.05
N ILE A 365 3.26 0.12 2.67
CA ILE A 365 4.06 -1.08 2.82
C ILE A 365 4.21 -1.41 4.31
N ASP A 366 3.79 -2.63 4.63
CA ASP A 366 4.02 -3.26 5.91
C ASP A 366 5.36 -4.01 5.90
N CYS A 367 6.11 -3.80 6.98
CA CYS A 367 7.46 -4.28 7.18
C CYS A 367 7.46 -5.26 8.35
N LEU A 368 6.98 -6.48 8.11
CA LEU A 368 6.56 -7.45 9.13
C LEU A 368 7.67 -7.84 10.14
N ASN A 369 8.96 -7.73 9.79
CA ASN A 369 10.05 -8.31 10.58
C ASN A 369 10.95 -7.31 11.31
N ASN A 370 11.03 -6.05 10.85
CA ASN A 370 11.78 -4.96 11.51
C ASN A 370 11.54 -3.62 10.76
N THR A 371 10.70 -2.75 11.31
CA THR A 371 10.36 -1.45 10.70
C THR A 371 11.57 -0.58 10.41
N GLN A 372 12.59 -0.58 11.28
CA GLN A 372 13.77 0.28 11.16
C GLN A 372 14.76 -0.25 10.11
N GLN A 373 14.95 -1.58 10.06
CA GLN A 373 15.76 -2.24 9.05
C GLN A 373 15.05 -2.25 7.69
N CYS A 374 13.72 -2.39 7.64
CA CYS A 374 12.96 -2.31 6.40
C CYS A 374 12.93 -0.88 5.83
N GLN A 375 12.78 0.14 6.67
CA GLN A 375 12.95 1.54 6.24
C GLN A 375 14.38 1.80 5.78
N ALA A 376 15.39 1.23 6.44
CA ALA A 376 16.78 1.29 6.02
C ALA A 376 17.04 0.47 4.75
N ASP A 377 16.39 -0.67 4.52
CA ASP A 377 16.57 -1.56 3.37
C ASP A 377 15.81 -1.02 2.15
N ALA A 378 14.60 -0.49 2.34
CA ALA A 378 13.87 0.29 1.33
C ALA A 378 14.59 1.59 0.98
N ALA A 379 15.28 2.22 1.94
CA ALA A 379 16.15 3.37 1.69
C ALA A 379 17.50 2.98 1.06
N ALA A 380 18.12 1.87 1.46
CA ALA A 380 19.45 1.40 1.02
C ALA A 380 19.41 0.59 -0.28
N ALA A 381 18.22 0.19 -0.72
CA ALA A 381 17.94 -0.59 -1.92
C ALA A 381 18.40 -0.01 -3.26
N THR A 382 18.90 1.22 -3.34
CA THR A 382 19.03 1.93 -4.62
C THR A 382 20.11 3.02 -4.58
N GLY A 383 20.59 3.45 -5.76
CA GLY A 383 21.23 4.77 -5.96
C GLY A 383 20.38 5.96 -5.50
N ASN A 384 19.11 5.77 -5.10
CA ASN A 384 18.28 6.80 -4.48
C ASN A 384 18.58 7.00 -2.99
N ALA A 385 19.25 6.07 -2.28
CA ALA A 385 19.85 6.38 -0.97
C ALA A 385 20.93 7.46 -1.11
N GLN A 386 21.71 7.35 -2.20
CA GLN A 386 22.73 8.31 -2.58
C GLN A 386 22.12 9.63 -3.07
N ALA A 387 21.01 9.59 -3.81
CA ALA A 387 20.28 10.81 -4.17
C ALA A 387 19.63 11.46 -2.93
N ALA A 388 18.92 10.71 -2.10
CA ALA A 388 18.29 11.23 -0.88
C ALA A 388 19.29 11.79 0.14
N SER A 389 20.48 11.20 0.26
CA SER A 389 21.56 11.77 1.09
C SER A 389 22.18 13.03 0.50
N GLN A 390 22.00 13.27 -0.80
CA GLN A 390 22.36 14.50 -1.49
C GLN A 390 21.22 15.53 -1.50
N VAL A 391 20.01 15.19 -1.05
CA VAL A 391 18.92 16.16 -0.86
C VAL A 391 19.00 16.73 0.55
N THR A 392 19.14 18.05 0.65
CA THR A 392 19.23 18.81 1.91
C THR A 392 18.12 19.83 1.97
N THR A 393 17.74 20.24 3.18
CA THR A 393 16.87 21.40 3.37
C THR A 393 17.70 22.57 3.86
N GLN A 394 17.66 23.68 3.14
CA GLN A 394 18.27 24.93 3.56
C GLN A 394 17.18 25.86 4.08
N THR A 395 17.22 26.10 5.38
CA THR A 395 16.28 27.00 6.05
C THR A 395 16.95 28.35 6.25
N THR A 396 16.46 29.38 5.55
CA THR A 396 16.94 30.76 5.64
C THR A 396 15.95 31.59 6.44
N THR A 397 16.38 32.08 7.59
CA THR A 397 15.60 32.99 8.45
C THR A 397 16.01 34.43 8.17
N THR A 398 15.15 35.18 7.49
CA THR A 398 15.34 36.61 7.21
C THR A 398 14.55 37.43 8.21
N GLN A 399 15.25 38.27 8.99
CA GLN A 399 14.60 39.29 9.80
C GLN A 399 14.35 40.54 8.96
N HIS A 400 13.10 40.98 8.97
CA HIS A 400 12.66 42.19 8.31
C HIS A 400 12.40 43.28 9.33
N SER A 401 12.59 44.52 8.90
CA SER A 401 12.07 45.67 9.63
C SER A 401 11.44 46.69 8.69
N PHE A 402 10.28 47.21 9.07
CA PHE A 402 9.66 48.35 8.39
C PHE A 402 9.68 49.55 9.33
N LEU A 403 10.38 50.61 8.90
CA LEU A 403 10.57 51.86 9.65
C LEU A 403 11.17 51.70 11.05
N GLY A 404 11.80 50.55 11.36
CA GLY A 404 12.33 50.22 12.70
C GLY A 404 11.25 49.99 13.78
N LEU A 405 9.97 49.98 13.39
CA LEU A 405 8.82 49.86 14.29
C LEU A 405 8.13 48.51 14.18
N PHE A 406 8.21 47.87 13.02
CA PHE A 406 7.64 46.56 12.76
C PHE A 406 8.78 45.61 12.44
N HIS A 407 8.91 44.54 13.23
CA HIS A 407 9.87 43.47 13.00
C HIS A 407 9.10 42.21 12.73
N TRP A 408 9.46 41.48 11.69
CA TRP A 408 8.93 40.16 11.42
C TRP A 408 10.05 39.27 10.89
N THR A 409 9.86 37.96 10.95
CA THR A 409 10.91 37.03 10.54
C THR A 409 10.33 36.05 9.56
N THR A 410 10.71 36.13 8.30
CA THR A 410 10.35 35.09 7.33
C THR A 410 11.38 33.99 7.39
N THR A 411 10.95 32.77 7.62
CA THR A 411 11.84 31.63 7.43
C THR A 411 11.41 30.84 6.22
N GLU A 412 12.32 30.73 5.26
CA GLU A 412 12.14 30.03 4.00
C GLU A 412 12.90 28.71 4.07
N THR A 413 12.21 27.58 3.89
CA THR A 413 12.88 26.27 3.75
C THR A 413 12.87 25.86 2.29
N GLN A 414 14.06 25.74 1.71
CA GLN A 414 14.29 25.28 0.35
C GLN A 414 14.80 23.84 0.37
N ILE A 415 14.32 23.01 -0.55
CA ILE A 415 14.89 21.69 -0.83
C ILE A 415 16.02 21.88 -1.85
N ALA A 416 17.25 21.54 -1.49
CA ALA A 416 18.46 21.72 -2.28
C ALA A 416 19.18 20.38 -2.52
N ILE A 417 19.96 20.29 -3.60
CA ILE A 417 20.80 19.13 -3.90
C ILE A 417 22.28 19.50 -3.65
N THR A 418 22.99 18.72 -2.84
CA THR A 418 24.42 18.86 -2.55
C THR A 418 25.25 17.94 -3.43
N GLY A 419 26.37 18.45 -3.95
CA GLY A 419 27.30 17.69 -4.80
C GLY A 419 27.21 18.08 -6.28
N ASP A 420 27.81 17.27 -7.16
CA ASP A 420 27.76 17.51 -8.60
C ASP A 420 26.38 17.16 -9.16
N ILE A 421 25.71 18.16 -9.74
CA ILE A 421 24.32 18.04 -10.18
C ILE A 421 24.15 17.09 -11.37
N ASN A 422 25.16 16.91 -12.21
CA ASN A 422 25.11 15.96 -13.33
C ASN A 422 25.31 14.53 -12.85
N ALA A 423 26.18 14.32 -11.87
CA ALA A 423 26.30 13.06 -11.14
C ALA A 423 25.00 12.72 -10.41
N PHE A 424 24.35 13.69 -9.76
CA PHE A 424 23.02 13.52 -9.14
C PHE A 424 21.95 13.15 -10.17
N ARG A 425 21.89 13.87 -11.30
CA ARG A 425 21.00 13.56 -12.43
C ARG A 425 21.18 12.14 -12.96
N ALA A 426 22.42 11.63 -12.93
CA ALA A 426 22.74 10.28 -13.36
C ALA A 426 22.38 9.19 -12.32
N LEU A 427 22.07 9.56 -11.07
CA LEU A 427 21.69 8.59 -10.02
C LEU A 427 20.34 7.93 -10.32
N SER A 428 19.40 8.70 -10.86
CA SER A 428 18.14 8.18 -11.39
C SER A 428 17.41 9.26 -12.20
N PRO A 429 16.50 8.89 -13.11
CA PRO A 429 15.65 9.87 -13.81
C PRO A 429 14.74 10.70 -12.89
N ASN A 430 14.41 10.22 -11.69
CA ASN A 430 13.74 11.03 -10.68
C ASN A 430 14.69 12.02 -9.98
N ALA A 431 15.95 11.63 -9.76
CA ALA A 431 17.00 12.58 -9.41
C ALA A 431 17.23 13.60 -10.55
N SER A 432 17.06 13.20 -11.82
CA SER A 432 17.07 14.15 -12.93
C SER A 432 15.88 15.11 -12.89
N LYS A 433 14.65 14.64 -12.67
CA LYS A 433 13.45 15.50 -12.53
C LYS A 433 13.54 16.43 -11.32
N LEU A 434 13.99 15.92 -10.18
CA LEU A 434 14.25 16.74 -8.99
C LEU A 434 15.39 17.73 -9.23
N ALA A 435 16.42 17.37 -9.98
CA ALA A 435 17.46 18.29 -10.41
C ALA A 435 16.97 19.31 -11.43
N ASP A 436 16.06 18.96 -12.33
CA ASP A 436 15.39 19.89 -13.24
C ASP A 436 14.59 20.91 -12.44
N LEU A 437 13.83 20.47 -11.43
CA LEU A 437 13.06 21.31 -10.52
C LEU A 437 13.95 22.26 -9.70
N VAL A 438 15.06 21.76 -9.17
CA VAL A 438 16.05 22.57 -8.43
C VAL A 438 16.81 23.53 -9.36
N GLN A 439 17.05 23.16 -10.62
CA GLN A 439 17.75 24.01 -11.60
C GLN A 439 16.86 25.06 -12.27
N SER A 440 15.56 24.82 -12.43
CA SER A 440 14.62 25.75 -13.08
C SER A 440 14.22 26.93 -12.21
N LYS A 441 14.69 26.98 -10.95
CA LYS A 441 14.20 27.84 -9.86
C LYS A 441 12.80 27.49 -9.34
N ASP A 442 12.24 26.34 -9.75
CA ASP A 442 10.95 25.82 -9.25
C ASP A 442 11.12 25.04 -7.93
N THR A 443 11.96 25.55 -7.04
CA THR A 443 12.13 24.99 -5.70
C THR A 443 10.82 25.10 -4.93
N ILE A 444 10.36 24.01 -4.30
CA ILE A 444 9.28 24.08 -3.31
C ILE A 444 9.76 25.00 -2.20
N SER A 445 9.15 26.19 -2.14
CA SER A 445 9.50 27.23 -1.19
C SER A 445 8.42 27.29 -0.14
N VAL A 446 8.77 27.03 1.12
CA VAL A 446 7.84 27.12 2.25
C VAL A 446 8.27 28.27 3.14
N SER A 447 7.36 29.24 3.33
CA SER A 447 7.60 30.41 4.19
C SER A 447 6.70 30.44 5.41
N TYR A 448 7.29 30.69 6.59
CA TYR A 448 6.56 30.88 7.86
C TYR A 448 7.02 32.12 8.63
N ASP A 449 6.11 32.77 9.38
CA ASP A 449 6.39 33.94 10.24
C ASP A 449 5.95 33.74 11.69
N GLN A 450 6.91 33.48 12.58
CA GLN A 450 6.68 33.24 14.01
C GLN A 450 6.28 34.48 14.82
N TYR A 451 6.38 35.71 14.28
CA TYR A 451 6.18 36.94 15.07
C TYR A 451 5.63 38.14 14.26
N ALA A 452 4.38 38.12 13.75
CA ALA A 452 3.52 39.33 13.65
C ALA A 452 2.14 39.12 12.95
N LYS A 453 1.16 39.97 13.33
CA LYS A 453 -0.15 40.22 12.67
C LYS A 453 -0.15 41.68 12.14
N PRO A 454 -0.85 42.05 11.03
CA PRO A 454 -2.27 41.74 10.79
C PRO A 454 -2.64 40.91 9.54
N SER A 455 -1.76 40.74 8.56
CA SER A 455 -2.03 39.88 7.40
C SER A 455 -0.72 39.50 6.71
N PHE A 456 -0.38 38.20 6.73
CA PHE A 456 0.66 37.68 5.85
C PHE A 456 0.16 37.81 4.40
N TRP A 457 0.90 38.53 3.54
CA TRP A 457 0.53 38.75 2.14
C TRP A 457 1.33 37.81 1.24
N ALA A 458 0.66 36.80 0.69
CA ALA A 458 1.22 35.90 -0.32
C ALA A 458 0.64 36.26 -1.69
N ASN A 459 1.47 36.74 -2.63
CA ASN A 459 1.03 37.14 -3.98
C ASN A 459 -0.22 38.06 -4.00
N GLY A 460 -0.33 38.99 -3.04
CA GLY A 460 -1.48 39.89 -2.93
C GLY A 460 -2.69 39.31 -2.19
N ILE A 461 -2.60 38.08 -1.65
CA ILE A 461 -3.63 37.43 -0.83
C ILE A 461 -3.25 37.56 0.66
N ALA A 462 -4.16 38.12 1.46
CA ALA A 462 -4.00 38.20 2.91
C ALA A 462 -4.44 36.88 3.58
N LEU A 463 -3.48 36.10 4.12
CA LEU A 463 -3.78 34.78 4.70
C LEU A 463 -4.51 34.83 6.05
N ASN A 464 -4.38 35.95 6.78
CA ASN A 464 -5.14 36.22 8.02
C ASN A 464 -5.07 35.15 9.13
N GLY A 465 -4.12 34.22 9.10
CA GLY A 465 -3.98 33.06 9.99
C GLY A 465 -4.38 31.72 9.39
N GLY A 466 -4.46 31.62 8.06
CA GLY A 466 -4.52 30.36 7.32
C GLY A 466 -3.31 30.17 6.40
N SER A 467 -3.47 29.28 5.42
CA SER A 467 -2.42 28.88 4.47
C SER A 467 -2.88 29.01 3.02
N VAL A 468 -1.92 29.02 2.10
CA VAL A 468 -2.19 28.91 0.65
C VAL A 468 -1.01 28.26 -0.06
N SER A 469 -1.30 27.50 -1.10
CA SER A 469 -0.33 26.98 -2.05
C SER A 469 -0.60 27.53 -3.44
N PHE A 470 0.48 27.61 -4.23
CA PHE A 470 0.40 27.88 -5.65
C PHE A 470 1.08 26.73 -6.38
N THR A 471 0.45 26.28 -7.46
CA THR A 471 0.88 25.08 -8.20
C THR A 471 1.09 25.37 -9.69
N PRO A 472 1.81 24.48 -10.41
CA PRO A 472 2.07 24.64 -11.85
C PRO A 472 0.81 24.81 -12.73
N SER A 473 -0.29 24.13 -12.42
CA SER A 473 -1.55 24.18 -13.16
C SER A 473 -2.22 25.55 -13.09
N GLN A 474 -1.89 26.33 -12.06
CA GLN A 474 -2.31 27.72 -11.90
C GLN A 474 -1.34 28.72 -12.58
N GLY A 475 -0.25 28.22 -13.20
CA GLY A 475 0.77 29.04 -13.86
C GLY A 475 1.83 29.61 -12.91
N TYR A 476 1.93 29.10 -11.68
CA TYR A 476 2.89 29.55 -10.68
C TYR A 476 3.98 28.51 -10.43
N ALA A 477 5.15 28.96 -9.99
CA ALA A 477 6.15 28.07 -9.40
C ALA A 477 5.59 27.47 -8.08
N PRO A 478 5.88 26.19 -7.78
CA PRO A 478 5.34 25.50 -6.62
C PRO A 478 5.83 26.14 -5.32
N GLN A 479 4.91 26.70 -4.53
CA GLN A 479 5.24 27.41 -3.29
C GLN A 479 4.06 27.36 -2.31
N ALA A 480 4.36 27.23 -1.02
CA ALA A 480 3.38 27.21 0.06
C ALA A 480 3.68 28.30 1.09
N PHE A 481 2.63 28.94 1.57
CA PHE A 481 2.69 29.99 2.58
C PHE A 481 1.78 29.64 3.75
N ILE A 482 2.33 29.70 4.96
CA ILE A 482 1.64 29.27 6.17
C ILE A 482 1.77 30.37 7.22
N ASP A 483 0.64 30.91 7.70
CA ASP A 483 0.61 31.89 8.79
C ASP A 483 0.48 31.15 10.14
N PRO A 484 1.56 31.03 10.94
CA PRO A 484 1.51 30.26 12.18
C PRO A 484 0.75 31.00 13.30
N THR A 485 0.28 32.23 13.06
CA THR A 485 -0.41 33.02 14.08
C THR A 485 -1.92 32.78 14.01
N ARG A 486 -2.52 32.19 15.04
CA ARG A 486 -3.99 32.16 15.15
C ARG A 486 -4.52 33.49 15.69
N LYS A 487 -5.48 34.15 15.01
CA LYS A 487 -6.21 35.29 15.59
C LYS A 487 -7.17 34.75 16.65
N PRO A 488 -7.16 35.29 17.89
CA PRO A 488 -8.20 35.00 18.87
C PRO A 488 -9.59 35.31 18.29
N GLY A 489 -10.51 34.34 18.36
CA GLY A 489 -11.89 34.50 17.89
C GLY A 489 -12.14 34.28 16.39
N PHE A 490 -11.12 33.94 15.60
CA PHE A 490 -11.30 33.50 14.21
C PHE A 490 -11.37 31.98 14.13
N VAL A 491 -12.24 31.50 13.25
CA VAL A 491 -12.35 30.09 12.87
C VAL A 491 -11.79 29.96 11.46
N TYR A 492 -10.62 29.34 11.34
CA TYR A 492 -9.93 29.11 10.06
C TYR A 492 -10.47 27.90 9.32
N ASP A 493 -11.10 27.02 10.09
CA ASP A 493 -11.60 25.75 9.64
C ASP A 493 -12.95 25.53 10.31
N GLN A 494 -13.98 26.07 9.66
CA GLN A 494 -15.33 26.08 10.17
C GLN A 494 -15.90 24.67 10.23
N ASP A 495 -15.49 23.81 9.31
CA ASP A 495 -15.96 22.45 9.18
C ASP A 495 -15.41 21.57 10.32
N ALA A 496 -14.11 21.69 10.67
CA ALA A 496 -13.57 21.03 11.86
C ALA A 496 -14.28 21.48 13.14
N VAL A 497 -14.52 22.79 13.30
CA VAL A 497 -15.26 23.31 14.46
C VAL A 497 -16.67 22.73 14.52
N ASN A 498 -17.37 22.63 13.39
CA ASN A 498 -18.70 22.04 13.31
C ASN A 498 -18.70 20.54 13.65
N GLN A 499 -17.60 19.84 13.35
CA GLN A 499 -17.39 18.42 13.66
C GLN A 499 -16.82 18.18 15.07
N GLY A 500 -16.59 19.23 15.87
CA GLY A 500 -16.00 19.12 17.20
C GLY A 500 -14.49 18.79 17.18
N ILE A 501 -13.85 18.91 16.03
CA ILE A 501 -12.43 18.67 15.80
C ILE A 501 -11.65 19.97 16.11
N PRO A 502 -10.54 19.91 16.85
CA PRO A 502 -9.62 21.03 17.00
C PRO A 502 -9.14 21.57 15.65
N GLN A 503 -9.24 22.89 15.46
CA GLN A 503 -8.73 23.59 14.27
C GLN A 503 -7.28 23.19 13.93
N ALA A 504 -6.92 23.25 12.65
CA ALA A 504 -5.60 22.91 12.11
C ALA A 504 -4.47 23.77 12.70
N ASN A 505 -3.37 23.14 13.13
CA ASN A 505 -2.15 23.80 13.58
C ASN A 505 -1.16 24.00 12.40
N THR A 506 -0.05 24.69 12.63
CA THR A 506 0.93 25.00 11.57
C THR A 506 1.52 23.77 10.89
N ALA A 507 1.70 22.65 11.61
CA ALA A 507 2.21 21.41 11.01
C ALA A 507 1.15 20.72 10.14
N GLU A 508 -0.11 20.80 10.54
CA GLU A 508 -1.27 20.30 9.81
C GLU A 508 -1.50 21.10 8.53
N GLU A 509 -1.46 22.43 8.61
CA GLU A 509 -1.50 23.33 7.45
C GLU A 509 -0.31 23.09 6.50
N PHE A 510 0.88 22.77 7.04
CA PHE A 510 2.01 22.36 6.21
C PHE A 510 1.73 21.07 5.44
N GLY A 511 1.20 20.04 6.11
CA GLY A 511 0.80 18.79 5.47
C GLY A 511 -0.23 19.03 4.36
N HIS A 512 -1.23 19.87 4.66
CA HIS A 512 -2.30 20.25 3.73
C HIS A 512 -1.75 20.89 2.44
N GLU A 513 -0.96 21.96 2.57
CA GLU A 513 -0.48 22.71 1.40
C GLU A 513 0.62 21.98 0.64
N VAL A 514 1.58 21.39 1.36
CA VAL A 514 2.79 20.86 0.74
C VAL A 514 2.59 19.43 0.27
N LEU A 515 2.08 18.55 1.13
CA LEU A 515 1.85 17.14 0.76
C LEU A 515 0.58 16.97 -0.06
N GLY A 516 -0.45 17.76 0.24
CA GLY A 516 -1.70 17.73 -0.50
C GLY A 516 -1.64 18.42 -1.84
N HIS A 517 -1.65 19.76 -1.79
CA HIS A 517 -1.83 20.57 -3.00
C HIS A 517 -0.64 20.52 -3.94
N ILE A 518 0.56 20.84 -3.44
CA ILE A 518 1.76 20.92 -4.28
C ILE A 518 2.21 19.52 -4.72
N TRP A 519 2.39 18.60 -3.77
CA TRP A 519 2.88 17.26 -4.10
C TRP A 519 1.81 16.43 -4.84
N GLY A 520 0.53 16.56 -4.48
CA GLY A 520 -0.57 15.91 -5.18
C GLY A 520 -0.74 16.35 -6.61
N GLU A 521 -0.46 17.61 -6.91
CA GLU A 521 -0.42 18.02 -8.30
C GLU A 521 0.82 17.49 -9.02
N MET A 522 2.00 17.76 -8.47
CA MET A 522 3.27 17.50 -9.17
C MET A 522 3.55 16.02 -9.40
N PHE A 523 3.10 15.17 -8.48
CA PHE A 523 3.41 13.74 -8.48
C PHE A 523 2.15 12.87 -8.50
N GLY A 524 1.06 13.32 -7.90
CA GLY A 524 -0.23 12.63 -7.96
C GLY A 524 -1.06 12.93 -9.21
N GLY A 525 -0.70 13.98 -9.97
CA GLY A 525 -1.41 14.38 -11.17
C GLY A 525 -2.79 14.99 -10.90
N ALA A 526 -3.02 15.50 -9.68
CA ALA A 526 -4.27 16.14 -9.27
C ALA A 526 -4.17 17.68 -9.36
N PRO A 527 -4.69 18.34 -10.41
CA PRO A 527 -4.55 19.80 -10.59
C PRO A 527 -5.26 20.60 -9.49
N ALA A 528 -4.74 21.78 -9.16
CA ALA A 528 -5.35 22.68 -8.20
C ALA A 528 -6.83 22.98 -8.50
N GLY A 529 -7.65 23.00 -7.45
CA GLY A 529 -9.09 23.23 -7.54
C GLY A 529 -9.90 22.01 -7.99
N THR A 530 -9.26 20.88 -8.31
CA THR A 530 -9.97 19.61 -8.51
C THR A 530 -10.27 18.94 -7.17
N ARG A 531 -11.32 18.10 -7.15
CA ARG A 531 -11.67 17.32 -5.96
C ARG A 531 -10.54 16.37 -5.52
N ALA A 532 -9.81 15.77 -6.47
CA ALA A 532 -8.66 14.93 -6.15
C ALA A 532 -7.58 15.71 -5.38
N ASN A 533 -7.30 16.94 -5.80
CA ASN A 533 -6.31 17.80 -5.16
C ASN A 533 -6.76 18.26 -3.75
N MET A 534 -8.06 18.50 -3.56
CA MET A 534 -8.65 18.80 -2.24
C MET A 534 -8.64 17.57 -1.32
N ARG A 535 -8.94 16.39 -1.83
CA ARG A 535 -8.84 15.14 -1.06
C ARG A 535 -7.41 14.92 -0.60
N ASP A 536 -6.45 15.03 -1.51
CA ASP A 536 -5.04 14.83 -1.19
C ASP A 536 -4.54 15.80 -0.12
N SER A 537 -5.09 17.02 -0.03
CA SER A 537 -4.78 17.97 1.04
C SER A 537 -5.39 17.63 2.39
N ILE A 538 -6.60 17.09 2.43
CA ILE A 538 -7.18 16.54 3.66
C ILE A 538 -6.35 15.33 4.14
N ILE A 539 -5.98 14.41 3.24
CA ILE A 539 -5.14 13.26 3.61
C ILE A 539 -3.74 13.72 4.05
N GLY A 540 -3.17 14.74 3.40
CA GLY A 540 -1.91 15.36 3.81
C GLY A 540 -1.97 15.94 5.23
N GLU A 541 -3.08 16.57 5.59
CA GLU A 541 -3.33 17.04 6.95
C GLU A 541 -3.53 15.89 7.94
N ASP A 542 -4.36 14.91 7.59
CA ASP A 542 -4.66 13.76 8.46
C ASP A 542 -3.45 12.86 8.68
N ALA A 543 -2.53 12.79 7.73
CA ALA A 543 -1.24 12.14 7.91
C ALA A 543 -0.40 12.81 9.02
N VAL A 544 -0.52 14.12 9.19
CA VAL A 544 0.10 14.85 10.31
C VAL A 544 -0.69 14.63 11.59
N ARG A 545 -2.03 14.67 11.55
CA ARG A 545 -2.90 14.40 12.72
C ARG A 545 -2.75 12.98 13.26
N ALA A 546 -2.43 12.01 12.42
CA ALA A 546 -2.17 10.63 12.83
C ALA A 546 -0.98 10.50 13.81
N LEU A 547 -0.10 11.51 13.88
CA LEU A 547 0.98 11.57 14.86
C LEU A 547 0.51 12.02 16.25
N ASP A 548 -0.67 12.64 16.36
CA ASP A 548 -1.33 13.03 17.61
C ASP A 548 -2.85 12.72 17.56
N PRO A 549 -3.24 11.45 17.80
CA PRO A 549 -4.63 11.00 17.67
C PRO A 549 -5.65 11.75 18.55
N ALA A 550 -5.20 12.45 19.60
CA ALA A 550 -6.07 13.25 20.47
C ALA A 550 -6.70 14.45 19.74
N ARG A 551 -6.23 14.75 18.53
CA ARG A 551 -6.70 15.87 17.70
C ARG A 551 -7.79 15.49 16.71
N GLY A 552 -8.12 14.21 16.55
CA GLY A 552 -9.12 13.72 15.60
C GLY A 552 -8.70 13.88 14.12
N GLN A 553 -9.34 13.12 13.24
CA GLN A 553 -9.18 13.16 11.79
C GLN A 553 -10.39 13.82 11.13
N LYS A 554 -10.19 14.42 9.96
CA LYS A 554 -11.24 15.12 9.22
C LYS A 554 -11.88 14.21 8.17
N GLY A 555 -13.18 14.41 7.94
CA GLY A 555 -13.84 13.82 6.78
C GLY A 555 -13.49 14.58 5.50
N ILE A 556 -13.48 13.90 4.35
CA ILE A 556 -13.19 14.52 3.04
C ILE A 556 -14.18 15.68 2.73
N GLU A 557 -15.38 15.64 3.29
CA GLU A 557 -16.39 16.70 3.16
C GLU A 557 -16.10 18.00 3.95
N SER A 558 -15.03 18.04 4.75
CA SER A 558 -14.75 19.13 5.70
C SER A 558 -13.93 20.29 5.13
N HIS A 559 -13.89 20.49 3.81
CA HIS A 559 -13.08 21.56 3.22
C HIS A 559 -13.82 22.38 2.16
N HIS A 560 -13.72 23.70 2.29
CA HIS A 560 -14.22 24.78 1.41
C HIS A 560 -15.43 24.43 0.54
N ASN A 561 -16.63 24.75 1.04
CA ASN A 561 -17.87 24.93 0.27
C ASN A 561 -18.01 23.98 -0.94
N TYR A 562 -18.40 22.74 -0.67
CA TYR A 562 -19.01 21.83 -1.65
C TYR A 562 -20.18 22.45 -2.46
N ASN A 563 -20.66 23.63 -2.06
CA ASN A 563 -21.83 24.32 -2.62
C ASN A 563 -21.58 25.16 -3.88
N GLU A 564 -20.36 25.26 -4.42
CA GLU A 564 -20.08 26.11 -5.60
C GLU A 564 -19.75 25.35 -6.90
N MET A 565 -19.79 24.01 -6.91
CA MET A 565 -19.82 23.24 -8.16
C MET A 565 -21.27 22.99 -8.61
N PRO A 566 -21.59 23.14 -9.91
CA PRO A 566 -22.97 23.05 -10.39
C PRO A 566 -23.65 21.72 -10.01
N PRO A 567 -24.92 21.77 -9.59
CA PRO A 567 -25.63 20.67 -8.95
C PRO A 567 -26.19 19.68 -9.98
N ASP A 568 -25.34 18.95 -10.69
CA ASP A 568 -25.78 17.85 -11.56
C ASP A 568 -25.09 16.55 -11.14
N ASN A 569 -25.48 16.02 -9.97
CA ASN A 569 -25.73 14.58 -9.70
C ASN A 569 -25.77 14.16 -8.23
N TYR A 570 -25.67 15.07 -7.25
CA TYR A 570 -25.82 14.68 -5.85
C TYR A 570 -27.23 14.98 -5.32
N LYS A 571 -28.07 13.95 -5.22
CA LYS A 571 -29.17 13.94 -4.25
C LYS A 571 -28.67 13.19 -3.02
N PRO A 572 -28.61 13.81 -1.83
CA PRO A 572 -28.29 13.07 -0.61
C PRO A 572 -29.38 12.00 -0.37
N PRO A 573 -29.02 10.81 0.14
CA PRO A 573 -29.99 9.85 0.60
C PRO A 573 -30.82 10.49 1.72
N GLN A 574 -32.13 10.60 1.49
CA GLN A 574 -33.05 10.91 2.57
C GLN A 574 -33.09 9.71 3.52
N GLN A 575 -33.02 10.03 4.82
CA GLN A 575 -33.04 9.14 5.98
C GLN A 575 -34.04 7.98 5.89
#